data_AF-A0A0L6WYA1-F1
#
_entry.id   AF-A0A0L6WYA1-F1
#
_cell.length_a   1.000
_cell.length_b   1.000
_cell.length_c   1.000
_cell.angle_alpha   90.00
_cell.angle_beta   90.00
_cell.angle_gamma   90.00
#
_symmetry.space_group_name_H-M   'P 1'
#
loop_
_entity.id
_entity.type
_entity.pdbx_description
1 polymer ?
#
loop_
_entity_poly.entity_id
_entity_poly.type
_entity_poly.pdbx_seq_one_letter_code
_entity_poly.pdbx_strand_id
1 'polypeptide(L)'
;MEATTIQKPPSLTPWKATTFDVLSCDVSLSGQCWSLYHADRAYREGIRYGCGHYVVVREGPKRDCGSKYCIYSGRHMQKCPHCPNCNRYYGPDHEQTVVKDTKAYCNDCEYWYKGPGSIPRR
;
A
#
# COMPACT_ATOMS: atom_id res chain seq x y z
N MET A 1 10.26 24.14 -40.46
CA MET A 1 10.69 22.96 -39.67
C MET A 1 10.54 23.36 -38.21
N GLU A 2 9.35 23.19 -37.66
CA GLU A 2 9.03 23.61 -36.29
C GLU A 2 9.32 22.45 -35.34
N ALA A 3 10.20 22.69 -34.37
CA ALA A 3 10.58 21.73 -33.36
C ALA A 3 9.47 21.65 -32.29
N THR A 4 8.73 20.56 -32.27
CA THR A 4 7.75 20.29 -31.21
C THR A 4 8.50 19.84 -29.96
N THR A 5 8.70 20.76 -29.01
CA THR A 5 9.22 20.44 -27.67
C THR A 5 8.21 19.56 -26.93
N ILE A 6 8.55 18.27 -26.75
CA ILE A 6 7.79 17.34 -25.91
C ILE A 6 8.09 17.70 -24.45
N GLN A 7 7.10 18.31 -23.77
CA GLN A 7 7.19 18.58 -22.35
C GLN A 7 7.10 17.26 -21.56
N LYS A 8 8.12 17.01 -20.72
CA LYS A 8 8.13 15.94 -19.72
C LYS A 8 6.94 16.15 -18.76
N PRO A 9 6.13 15.13 -18.46
CA PRO A 9 5.06 15.27 -17.48
C PRO A 9 5.66 15.66 -16.11
N PRO A 10 4.95 16.51 -15.34
CA PRO A 10 5.44 16.95 -14.04
C PRO A 10 5.70 15.74 -13.16
N SER A 11 6.90 15.69 -12.58
CA SER A 11 7.28 14.71 -11.57
C SER A 11 6.21 14.65 -10.49
N LEU A 12 5.60 13.47 -10.33
CA LEU A 12 4.74 13.17 -9.20
C LEU A 12 5.49 13.58 -7.93
N THR A 13 4.91 14.54 -7.21
CA THR A 13 5.42 14.97 -5.93
C THR A 13 5.52 13.77 -4.99
N PRO A 14 6.53 13.71 -4.11
CA PRO A 14 6.56 12.69 -3.08
C PRO A 14 5.26 12.79 -2.30
N TRP A 15 4.62 11.64 -2.10
CA TRP A 15 3.44 11.49 -1.28
C TRP A 15 3.74 12.21 0.04
N LYS A 16 3.10 13.36 0.26
CA LYS A 16 3.07 13.95 1.58
C LYS A 16 2.45 12.86 2.43
N ALA A 17 3.27 12.23 3.27
CA ALA A 17 2.76 11.52 4.43
C ALA A 17 1.95 12.57 5.19
N THR A 18 0.65 12.59 4.94
CA THR A 18 -0.30 13.15 5.88
C THR A 18 0.01 12.41 7.17
N THR A 19 0.67 13.13 8.07
CA THR A 19 0.73 12.81 9.50
C THR A 19 -0.71 12.58 9.92
N PHE A 20 -1.15 11.32 9.84
CA PHE A 20 -2.38 10.89 10.45
C PHE A 20 -2.13 10.98 11.94
N ASP A 21 -2.69 12.04 12.48
CA ASP A 21 -3.08 12.29 13.84
C ASP A 21 -2.50 11.33 14.88
N VAL A 22 -1.68 11.93 15.75
CA VAL A 22 -1.48 11.46 17.12
C VAL A 22 -2.86 11.05 17.65
N LEU A 23 -3.00 9.75 17.94
CA LEU A 23 -4.09 9.19 18.73
C LEU A 23 -4.14 9.94 20.07
N SER A 24 -4.89 11.04 20.13
CA SER A 24 -5.46 11.54 21.36
C SER A 24 -6.44 10.48 21.86
N CYS A 25 -6.00 9.70 22.85
CA CYS A 25 -6.90 8.94 23.70
C CYS A 25 -7.65 9.93 24.59
N ASP A 26 -8.69 10.59 24.06
CA ASP A 26 -9.64 11.34 24.86
C ASP A 26 -10.43 10.35 25.74
N VAL A 27 -10.06 10.32 27.02
CA VAL A 27 -10.83 9.67 28.08
C VAL A 27 -12.04 10.55 28.36
N SER A 28 -13.13 10.36 27.62
CA SER A 28 -14.45 10.92 27.97
C SER A 28 -15.56 9.89 27.83
N LEU A 29 -15.77 9.18 28.94
CA LEU A 29 -17.04 8.79 29.60
C LEU A 29 -18.31 8.48 28.78
N SER A 30 -18.20 8.07 27.51
CA SER A 30 -19.36 7.60 26.74
C SER A 30 -19.02 6.41 25.85
N GLY A 31 -18.58 5.33 26.49
CA GLY A 31 -19.08 3.96 26.24
C GLY A 31 -18.96 3.28 24.88
N GLN A 32 -18.69 3.93 23.75
CA GLN A 32 -18.64 3.27 22.44
C GLN A 32 -17.73 4.04 21.48
N CYS A 33 -16.49 3.57 21.27
CA CYS A 33 -15.67 4.09 20.18
C CYS A 33 -14.75 3.00 19.58
N TRP A 34 -15.07 2.65 18.33
CA TRP A 34 -14.23 2.13 17.25
C TRP A 34 -13.86 0.64 17.25
N SER A 35 -14.86 -0.17 16.89
CA SER A 35 -14.68 -1.54 16.38
C SER A 35 -14.28 -1.53 14.89
N LEU A 36 -13.08 -1.04 14.57
CA LEU A 36 -12.44 -1.19 13.24
C LEU A 36 -11.06 -1.81 13.41
N TYR A 37 -11.04 -3.01 14.01
CA TYR A 37 -9.82 -3.78 14.27
C TYR A 37 -9.24 -4.35 12.99
N HIS A 38 -8.01 -3.96 12.64
CA HIS A 38 -7.32 -4.43 11.44
C HIS A 38 -5.82 -4.49 11.70
N ALA A 39 -5.25 -5.68 11.80
CA ALA A 39 -3.83 -5.86 12.11
C ALA A 39 -3.05 -6.77 11.15
N ASP A 40 -3.65 -7.14 10.04
CA ASP A 40 -3.00 -7.65 8.84
C ASP A 40 -3.31 -6.74 7.65
N ARG A 41 -2.39 -6.69 6.70
CA ARG A 41 -2.60 -5.95 5.46
C ARG A 41 -3.61 -6.71 4.60
N ALA A 42 -4.46 -5.96 3.92
CA ALA A 42 -5.52 -6.51 3.07
C ALA A 42 -4.96 -7.51 2.05
N TYR A 43 -5.79 -8.46 1.62
CA TYR A 43 -5.47 -9.19 0.40
C TYR A 43 -5.44 -8.21 -0.78
N ARG A 44 -4.58 -8.49 -1.75
CA ARG A 44 -4.40 -7.63 -2.92
C ARG A 44 -4.57 -8.43 -4.18
N GLU A 45 -5.36 -7.87 -5.07
CA GLU A 45 -5.55 -8.36 -6.41
C GLU A 45 -4.85 -7.43 -7.40
N GLY A 46 -4.16 -8.02 -8.37
CA GLY A 46 -3.33 -7.26 -9.27
C GLY A 46 -3.10 -7.94 -10.60
N ILE A 47 -2.47 -7.18 -11.48
CA ILE A 47 -2.09 -7.59 -12.82
C ILE A 47 -0.58 -7.78 -12.85
N ARG A 48 -0.14 -8.95 -13.32
CA ARG A 48 1.26 -9.20 -13.62
C ARG A 48 1.54 -8.79 -15.06
N TYR A 49 2.50 -7.89 -15.26
CA TYR A 49 2.92 -7.41 -16.57
C TYR A 49 4.14 -8.18 -17.09
N GLY A 50 4.36 -8.11 -18.41
CA GLY A 50 5.46 -8.80 -19.09
C GLY A 50 6.83 -8.26 -18.70
N CYS A 51 6.89 -7.06 -18.12
CA CYS A 51 8.10 -6.51 -17.49
C CYS A 51 8.39 -7.09 -16.09
N GLY A 52 7.54 -7.97 -15.57
CA GLY A 52 7.66 -8.57 -14.24
C GLY A 52 7.04 -7.75 -13.11
N HIS A 53 6.54 -6.55 -13.37
CA HIS A 53 5.85 -5.76 -12.36
C HIS A 53 4.45 -6.28 -12.06
N TYR A 54 4.12 -6.31 -10.77
CA TYR A 54 2.78 -6.56 -10.26
C TYR A 54 2.13 -5.23 -9.86
N VAL A 55 1.01 -4.89 -10.50
CA VAL A 55 0.26 -3.66 -10.21
C VAL A 55 -1.04 -4.03 -9.54
N VAL A 56 -1.25 -3.51 -8.33
CA VAL A 56 -2.47 -3.73 -7.56
C VAL A 56 -3.64 -2.99 -8.23
N VAL A 57 -4.72 -3.71 -8.50
CA VAL A 57 -5.97 -3.16 -9.07
C VAL A 57 -7.09 -3.10 -8.06
N ARG A 58 -7.08 -3.99 -7.07
CA ARG A 58 -8.07 -4.02 -6.00
C ARG A 58 -7.43 -4.40 -4.68
N GLU A 59 -7.75 -3.64 -3.65
CA GLU A 59 -7.40 -3.97 -2.27
C GLU A 59 -8.66 -4.44 -1.53
N GLY A 60 -8.54 -5.56 -0.83
CA GLY A 60 -9.60 -6.10 0.00
C GLY A 60 -9.77 -5.34 1.32
N PRO A 61 -10.75 -5.74 2.16
CA PRO A 61 -10.77 -5.33 3.55
C PRO A 61 -9.54 -5.86 4.27
N LYS A 62 -8.99 -5.03 5.17
CA LYS A 62 -7.94 -5.47 6.09
C LYS A 62 -8.48 -6.55 7.02
N ARG A 63 -7.61 -7.46 7.47
CA ARG A 63 -7.97 -8.53 8.41
C ARG A 63 -7.37 -8.26 9.78
N ASP A 64 -7.96 -8.83 10.82
CA ASP A 64 -7.35 -8.84 12.14
C ASP A 64 -6.30 -9.96 12.20
N CYS A 65 -5.08 -9.63 12.64
CA CYS A 65 -4.02 -10.63 12.81
C CYS A 65 -4.21 -11.50 14.06
N GLY A 66 -5.12 -11.10 14.96
CA GLY A 66 -5.42 -11.86 16.16
C GLY A 66 -4.24 -11.98 17.13
N SER A 67 -3.24 -11.11 17.03
CA SER A 67 -2.11 -11.06 17.95
C SER A 67 -2.43 -10.15 19.13
N LYS A 68 -2.19 -10.63 20.36
CA LYS A 68 -2.28 -9.79 21.58
C LYS A 68 -1.18 -8.73 21.66
N TYR A 69 -0.15 -8.85 20.82
CA TYR A 69 1.00 -7.95 20.77
C TYR A 69 0.94 -6.97 19.59
N CYS A 70 -0.13 -6.94 18.80
CA CYS A 70 -0.31 -5.94 17.76
C CYS A 70 -1.31 -4.89 18.22
N ILE A 71 -0.97 -3.59 18.14
CA ILE A 71 -1.84 -2.52 18.65
C ILE A 71 -3.15 -2.38 17.87
N TYR A 72 -3.18 -2.85 16.62
CA TYR A 72 -4.35 -2.74 15.77
C TYR A 72 -5.27 -3.98 15.82
N SER A 73 -4.90 -4.98 16.63
CA SER A 73 -5.60 -6.26 16.69
C SER A 73 -6.81 -6.19 17.60
N GLY A 74 -7.86 -6.93 17.25
CA GLY A 74 -9.05 -7.13 18.08
C GLY A 74 -8.74 -7.73 19.44
N ARG A 75 -7.64 -8.47 19.52
CA ARG A 75 -7.18 -9.15 20.74
C ARG A 75 -6.21 -8.32 21.56
N HIS A 76 -5.94 -7.07 21.16
CA HIS A 76 -5.07 -6.19 21.92
C HIS A 76 -5.79 -5.61 23.13
N MET A 77 -5.18 -5.73 24.31
CA MET A 77 -5.75 -5.19 25.53
C MET A 77 -5.61 -3.67 25.57
N GLN A 78 -6.69 -2.95 25.91
CA GLN A 78 -6.67 -1.48 25.95
C GLN A 78 -5.65 -0.92 26.95
N LYS A 79 -5.42 -1.61 28.08
CA LYS A 79 -4.39 -1.31 29.08
C LYS A 79 -3.23 -2.33 29.01
N CYS A 80 -2.64 -2.50 27.83
CA CYS A 80 -1.57 -3.47 27.65
C CYS A 80 -0.29 -3.09 28.44
N PRO A 81 0.21 -3.95 29.33
CA PRO A 81 1.43 -3.69 30.10
C PRO A 81 2.70 -3.73 29.24
N HIS A 82 2.61 -4.28 28.03
CA HIS A 82 3.73 -4.37 27.09
C HIS A 82 3.81 -3.18 26.13
N CYS A 83 2.78 -2.32 26.05
CA CYS A 83 2.91 -1.06 25.34
C CYS A 83 3.98 -0.21 26.03
N PRO A 84 4.92 0.43 25.30
CA PRO A 84 4.93 0.72 23.86
C PRO A 84 5.48 -0.35 22.91
N ASN A 85 5.94 -1.51 23.40
CA ASN A 85 6.71 -2.51 22.64
C ASN A 85 5.86 -3.41 21.73
N CYS A 86 4.54 -3.23 21.72
CA CYS A 86 3.65 -3.92 20.78
C CYS A 86 3.91 -3.50 19.33
N ASN A 87 3.68 -4.42 18.39
CA ASN A 87 3.82 -4.19 16.95
C ASN A 87 2.87 -3.07 16.50
N ARG A 88 3.46 -2.07 15.83
CA ARG A 88 2.76 -0.88 15.30
C ARG A 88 2.74 -0.82 13.78
N TYR A 89 3.31 -1.83 13.13
CA TYR A 89 3.35 -1.91 11.68
C TYR A 89 2.46 -3.05 11.24
N TYR A 90 1.73 -2.82 10.15
CA TYR A 90 1.00 -3.88 9.49
C TYR A 90 1.98 -4.92 8.96
N GLY A 91 1.58 -6.19 9.04
CA GLY A 91 2.32 -7.29 8.43
C GLY A 91 2.36 -7.21 6.89
N PRO A 92 2.99 -8.20 6.24
CA PRO A 92 2.89 -8.36 4.79
C PRO A 92 1.42 -8.53 4.36
N ASP A 93 1.17 -8.40 3.04
CA ASP A 93 -0.14 -8.70 2.46
C ASP A 93 -0.52 -10.15 2.80
N HIS A 94 -1.72 -10.36 3.37
CA HIS A 94 -2.18 -11.70 3.75
C HIS A 94 -2.25 -12.64 2.54
N GLU A 95 -2.62 -12.11 1.38
CA GLU A 95 -2.72 -12.87 0.14
C GLU A 95 -2.51 -11.93 -1.06
N GLN A 96 -1.83 -12.42 -2.09
CA GLN A 96 -1.64 -11.72 -3.35
C GLN A 96 -2.15 -12.60 -4.49
N THR A 97 -3.13 -12.08 -5.25
CA THR A 97 -3.80 -12.82 -6.31
C THR A 97 -3.61 -12.12 -7.65
N VAL A 98 -3.01 -12.83 -8.61
CA VAL A 98 -2.86 -12.36 -9.98
C VAL A 98 -4.18 -12.58 -10.71
N VAL A 99 -4.96 -11.52 -10.90
CA VAL A 99 -6.25 -11.57 -11.61
C VAL A 99 -6.05 -11.66 -13.12
N LYS A 100 -4.96 -11.06 -13.62
CA LYS A 100 -4.63 -11.08 -15.04
C LYS A 100 -3.12 -11.12 -15.21
N ASP A 101 -2.67 -11.96 -16.12
CA ASP A 101 -1.31 -11.97 -16.62
C ASP A 101 -1.29 -11.39 -18.03
N THR A 102 -0.38 -10.45 -18.30
CA THR A 102 -0.28 -9.79 -19.60
C THR A 102 1.17 -9.71 -20.05
N LYS A 103 1.40 -9.93 -21.36
CA LYS A 103 2.71 -9.73 -21.98
C LYS A 103 3.02 -8.25 -22.24
N ALA A 104 2.05 -7.35 -22.05
CA ALA A 104 2.27 -5.92 -22.17
C ALA A 104 3.20 -5.42 -21.06
N TYR A 105 3.91 -4.32 -21.34
CA TYR A 105 4.68 -3.60 -20.33
C TYR A 105 3.74 -2.75 -19.49
N CYS A 106 4.08 -2.52 -18.22
CA CYS A 106 3.37 -1.51 -17.43
C CYS A 106 3.71 -0.11 -17.93
N ASN A 107 2.88 0.88 -17.60
CA ASN A 107 3.03 2.27 -18.05
C ASN A 107 4.43 2.85 -17.74
N ASP A 108 4.99 2.49 -16.58
CA ASP A 108 6.31 2.98 -16.16
C ASP A 108 7.46 2.35 -16.95
N CYS A 109 7.29 1.11 -17.43
CA CYS A 109 8.31 0.40 -18.19
C CYS A 109 8.17 0.63 -19.69
N GLU A 110 6.97 0.95 -20.19
CA GLU A 110 6.72 1.08 -21.62
C GLU A 110 7.65 2.10 -22.29
N TYR A 111 7.91 3.24 -21.63
CA TYR A 111 8.86 4.24 -22.13
C TYR A 111 10.28 3.70 -22.33
N TRP A 112 10.77 2.88 -21.40
CA TRP A 112 12.15 2.38 -21.41
C TRP A 112 12.35 1.19 -22.34
N TYR A 113 11.30 0.44 -22.66
CA TYR A 113 11.39 -0.76 -23.49
C TYR A 113 10.86 -0.57 -24.91
N LYS A 114 9.90 0.34 -25.12
CA LYS A 114 9.29 0.63 -26.44
C LYS A 114 9.38 2.09 -26.85
N GLY A 115 9.62 3.01 -25.91
CA GLY A 115 9.67 4.44 -26.18
C GLY A 115 11.05 4.96 -26.57
N PRO A 116 11.22 6.28 -26.72
CA PRO A 116 12.49 6.92 -27.07
C PRO A 116 13.63 6.65 -26.09
N GLY A 117 13.32 6.19 -24.87
CA GLY A 117 14.30 5.78 -23.87
C GLY A 117 14.85 4.36 -24.08
N SER A 118 14.34 3.60 -25.06
CA SER A 118 14.83 2.24 -25.31
C SER A 118 16.21 2.26 -25.94
N ILE A 119 17.17 1.62 -25.27
CA ILE A 119 18.51 1.40 -25.81
C ILE A 119 18.47 0.11 -26.63
N PRO A 120 18.72 0.15 -27.96
CA PRO A 120 18.78 -1.07 -28.76
C PRO A 120 19.92 -1.94 -28.25
N ARG A 121 19.61 -3.19 -27.89
CA ARG A 121 20.65 -4.17 -27.55
C ARG A 121 21.42 -4.50 -28.82
N ARG A 122 22.71 -4.17 -28.83
CA ARG A 122 23.67 -4.56 -29.89
C ARG A 122 23.98 -6.05 -29.82
#